data_AF-A0A3N5GJA5-F1
#
_entry.id   AF-A0A3N5GJA5-F1
#
_cell.length_a   1.000
_cell.length_b   1.000
_cell.length_c   1.000
_cell.angle_alpha   90.00
_cell.angle_beta   90.00
_cell.angle_gamma   90.00
#
_symmetry.space_group_name_H-M   'P 1'
#
loop_
_entity.id
_entity.type
_entity.pdbx_description
1 polymer ?
#
loop_
_entity_poly.entity_id
_entity_poly.type
_entity_poly.pdbx_seq_one_letter_code
_entity_poly.pdbx_strand_id
1 'polypeptide(L)'
;MATFFNAQVFTFTQPDDTKIQLRGWGDQHYAVFETLDGFTVTKNPTTGYYEVARLVADGSALEPAPGPGDRLDGVGAGLPRGLRVRQESAMAAARASAQRVSGRRCEQRRQERRQQMRAMRAMAAAGGPLLA
;
A
#
# COMPACT_ATOMS: atom_id res chain seq x y z
N MET A 1 7.00 -5.14 12.69
CA MET A 1 7.51 -5.70 11.43
C MET A 1 6.48 -5.43 10.37
N ALA A 2 6.89 -5.16 9.12
CA ALA A 2 5.94 -5.05 8.02
C ALA A 2 5.45 -6.47 7.67
N THR A 3 4.15 -6.62 7.48
CA THR A 3 3.57 -7.87 6.99
C THR A 3 3.69 -7.88 5.47
N PHE A 4 4.42 -8.86 4.93
CA PHE A 4 4.61 -9.05 3.50
C PHE A 4 3.62 -10.07 2.95
N PHE A 5 3.19 -9.85 1.71
CA PHE A 5 2.32 -10.73 0.96
C PHE A 5 3.09 -11.25 -0.26
N ASN A 6 3.33 -12.56 -0.30
CA ASN A 6 4.01 -13.23 -1.41
C ASN A 6 3.02 -14.22 -2.04
N ALA A 7 2.35 -13.81 -3.11
CA ALA A 7 1.38 -14.63 -3.84
C ALA A 7 0.24 -15.21 -2.99
N GLN A 8 -0.13 -14.56 -1.88
CA GLN A 8 -1.21 -15.04 -1.00
C GLN A 8 -2.57 -14.78 -1.63
N VAL A 9 -3.49 -15.74 -1.51
CA VAL A 9 -4.86 -15.60 -2.04
C VAL A 9 -5.76 -14.99 -0.96
N PHE A 10 -6.50 -13.97 -1.35
CA PHE A 10 -7.46 -13.25 -0.51
C PHE A 10 -8.83 -13.29 -1.17
N THR A 11 -9.86 -13.41 -0.33
CA THR A 11 -11.26 -13.29 -0.78
C THR A 11 -11.75 -11.89 -0.49
N PHE A 12 -12.15 -11.17 -1.53
CA PHE A 12 -12.76 -9.84 -1.43
C PHE A 12 -14.26 -9.94 -1.70
N THR A 13 -15.03 -9.16 -0.96
CA THR A 13 -16.47 -8.99 -1.22
C THR A 13 -16.68 -7.71 -2.03
N GLN A 14 -17.39 -7.84 -3.15
CA GLN A 14 -17.79 -6.73 -3.99
C GLN A 14 -19.06 -6.04 -3.44
N PRO A 15 -19.41 -4.84 -3.93
CA PRO A 15 -20.60 -4.12 -3.47
C PRO A 15 -21.94 -4.87 -3.68
N ASP A 16 -21.99 -5.87 -4.55
CA ASP A 16 -23.14 -6.75 -4.81
C ASP A 16 -23.09 -8.07 -4.01
N ASP A 17 -22.29 -8.11 -2.95
CA ASP A 17 -22.02 -9.29 -2.11
C ASP A 17 -21.34 -10.47 -2.83
N THR A 18 -20.99 -10.32 -4.11
CA THR A 18 -20.22 -11.35 -4.81
C THR A 18 -18.80 -11.44 -4.24
N LYS A 19 -18.27 -12.66 -4.20
CA LYS A 19 -16.94 -12.94 -3.65
C LYS A 19 -15.97 -13.24 -4.78
N ILE A 20 -14.85 -12.54 -4.78
CA ILE A 20 -13.78 -12.71 -5.77
C ILE A 20 -12.49 -13.15 -5.06
N GLN A 21 -11.68 -13.96 -5.73
CA GLN A 21 -10.38 -14.40 -5.22
C GLN A 21 -9.26 -13.67 -5.96
N LEU A 22 -8.37 -13.05 -5.19
CA LEU A 22 -7.27 -12.26 -5.72
C LEU A 22 -5.94 -12.68 -5.07
N ARG A 23 -4.87 -12.70 -5.86
CA ARG A 23 -3.51 -12.93 -5.41
C ARG A 23 -2.86 -11.59 -5.04
N GLY A 24 -2.51 -11.44 -3.76
CA GLY A 24 -1.86 -10.26 -3.22
C GLY A 24 -0.33 -10.37 -3.22
N TRP A 25 0.31 -9.25 -3.54
CA TRP A 25 1.75 -9.05 -3.54
C TRP A 25 2.11 -7.75 -2.84
N GLY A 26 3.28 -7.70 -2.18
CA GLY A 26 3.81 -6.48 -1.58
C GLY A 26 3.75 -6.52 -0.07
N ASP A 27 3.27 -5.44 0.56
CA ASP A 27 3.16 -5.35 2.01
C ASP A 27 1.95 -4.53 2.46
N GLN A 28 1.81 -4.37 3.78
CA GLN A 28 0.76 -3.56 4.40
C GLN A 28 0.73 -2.08 3.99
N HIS A 29 1.83 -1.54 3.44
CA HIS A 29 1.94 -0.15 3.03
C HIS A 29 1.64 0.03 1.54
N TYR A 30 2.05 -0.93 0.72
CA TYR A 30 1.73 -0.99 -0.70
C TYR A 30 1.54 -2.44 -1.14
N ALA A 31 0.30 -2.78 -1.47
CA ALA A 31 -0.07 -4.08 -2.01
C ALA A 31 -0.68 -3.93 -3.40
N VAL A 32 -0.41 -4.90 -4.26
CA VAL A 32 -1.03 -5.04 -5.58
C VAL A 32 -1.74 -6.38 -5.59
N PHE A 33 -2.94 -6.38 -6.16
CA PHE A 33 -3.75 -7.57 -6.30
C PHE A 33 -3.88 -7.94 -7.76
N GLU A 34 -3.85 -9.23 -8.03
CA GLU A 34 -4.03 -9.81 -9.35
C GLU A 34 -5.15 -10.85 -9.30
N THR A 35 -5.86 -11.04 -10.40
CA THR A 35 -6.70 -12.23 -10.57
C THR A 35 -5.83 -13.49 -10.55
N LEU A 36 -6.44 -14.66 -10.39
CA LEU A 36 -5.71 -15.93 -10.45
C LEU A 36 -5.03 -16.17 -11.82
N ASP A 37 -5.56 -15.53 -12.86
CA ASP A 37 -5.02 -15.53 -14.23
C ASP A 37 -3.89 -14.51 -14.44
N GLY A 38 -3.59 -13.69 -13.43
CA GLY A 38 -2.45 -12.75 -13.43
C GLY A 38 -2.77 -11.34 -13.92
N PHE A 39 -4.05 -10.95 -14.00
CA PHE A 39 -4.42 -9.58 -14.37
C PHE A 39 -4.46 -8.69 -13.14
N THR A 40 -3.73 -7.58 -13.17
CA THR A 40 -3.73 -6.60 -12.08
C THR A 40 -5.12 -5.99 -11.94
N VAL A 41 -5.61 -5.87 -10.71
CA VAL A 41 -6.90 -5.25 -10.40
C VAL A 41 -6.73 -4.02 -9.52
N THR A 42 -7.66 -3.09 -9.65
CA THR A 42 -7.76 -1.91 -8.79
C THR A 42 -9.21 -1.66 -8.41
N LYS A 43 -9.44 -0.97 -7.30
CA LYS A 43 -10.79 -0.59 -6.88
C LYS A 43 -11.21 0.66 -7.64
N ASN A 44 -12.31 0.57 -8.36
CA ASN A 44 -12.93 1.72 -9.00
C ASN A 44 -13.54 2.63 -7.93
N PRO A 45 -13.11 3.90 -7.81
CA PRO A 45 -13.59 4.81 -6.76
C PRO A 45 -15.04 5.25 -6.98
N THR A 46 -15.55 5.16 -8.21
CA THR A 46 -16.93 5.57 -8.55
C THR A 46 -17.91 4.45 -8.29
N THR A 47 -17.60 3.21 -8.70
CA THR A 47 -18.51 2.07 -8.58
C THR A 47 -18.28 1.27 -7.28
N GLY A 48 -17.08 1.35 -6.72
CA GLY A 48 -16.65 0.56 -5.56
C GLY A 48 -16.25 -0.88 -5.89
N TYR A 49 -16.35 -1.30 -7.16
CA TYR A 49 -15.98 -2.65 -7.60
C TYR A 49 -14.47 -2.78 -7.78
N TYR A 50 -13.97 -4.02 -7.67
CA TYR A 50 -12.64 -4.36 -8.15
C TYR A 50 -12.74 -4.69 -9.63
N GLU A 51 -11.96 -3.98 -10.44
CA GLU A 51 -11.94 -4.08 -11.89
C GLU A 51 -10.50 -4.31 -12.36
N VAL A 52 -10.31 -4.95 -13.51
CA VAL A 52 -8.99 -5.04 -14.14
C VAL A 52 -8.44 -3.65 -14.36
N ALA A 53 -7.16 -3.49 -14.06
CA ALA A 53 -6.48 -2.23 -14.09
C ALA A 53 -5.63 -2.11 -15.35
N ARG A 54 -5.59 -0.90 -15.89
CA ARG A 54 -4.56 -0.50 -16.85
C ARG A 54 -3.61 0.50 -16.21
N LEU A 55 -2.43 0.59 -16.79
CA LEU A 55 -1.45 1.59 -16.38
C LEU A 55 -1.84 2.94 -16.99
N VAL A 56 -1.80 4.01 -16.20
CA VAL A 56 -1.87 5.37 -16.74
C VAL A 56 -0.64 5.60 -17.64
N ALA A 57 -0.77 6.43 -18.67
CA ALA A 57 0.27 6.63 -19.69
C ALA A 57 1.65 7.01 -19.12
N ASP A 58 1.69 7.69 -17.98
CA ASP A 58 2.92 8.08 -17.28
C ASP A 58 3.55 6.93 -16.46
N GLY A 59 2.83 5.83 -16.25
CA GLY A 59 3.23 4.70 -15.44
C GLY A 59 3.15 4.93 -13.93
N SER A 60 2.54 6.03 -13.49
CA SER A 60 2.53 6.42 -12.07
C SER A 60 1.42 5.74 -11.27
N ALA A 61 0.32 5.37 -11.93
CA ALA A 61 -0.87 4.85 -11.30
C ALA A 61 -1.53 3.73 -12.11
N LEU A 62 -2.37 2.97 -11.41
CA LEU A 62 -3.29 1.99 -11.98
C LEU A 62 -4.69 2.60 -11.98
N GLU A 63 -5.35 2.59 -13.12
CA GLU A 63 -6.73 3.03 -13.26
C GLU A 63 -7.64 1.87 -13.70
N PRO A 64 -8.91 1.85 -13.27
CA PRO A 64 -9.86 0.85 -13.74
C PRO A 64 -10.00 0.92 -15.26
N ALA A 65 -9.92 -0.23 -15.92
CA ALA A 65 -10.11 -0.31 -17.35
C ALA A 65 -11.58 -0.65 -17.65
N PRO A 66 -12.30 0.19 -18.42
CA PRO A 66 -13.63 -0.16 -18.88
C PRO A 66 -13.54 -1.30 -19.90
N GLY A 67 -14.14 -2.45 -19.57
CA GLY A 67 -14.23 -3.61 -20.44
C GLY A 67 -15.68 -3.91 -20.84
N PRO A 68 -15.93 -4.49 -22.02
CA PRO A 68 -17.28 -4.83 -22.48
C PRO A 68 -17.89 -6.07 -21.78
N GLY A 69 -17.11 -6.75 -20.92
CA GLY A 69 -17.49 -8.02 -20.31
C GLY A 69 -17.41 -8.01 -18.79
N ASP A 70 -16.98 -9.14 -18.22
CA ASP A 70 -16.70 -9.24 -16.79
C ASP A 70 -15.65 -8.21 -16.39
N ARG A 71 -15.89 -7.53 -15.26
CA ARG A 71 -14.98 -6.55 -14.65
C ARG A 71 -13.59 -7.14 -14.38
N LEU A 72 -13.49 -8.46 -14.24
CA LEU A 72 -12.24 -9.18 -14.02
C LEU A 72 -11.65 -9.82 -15.29
N ASP A 73 -12.32 -9.71 -16.44
CA ASP A 73 -11.84 -10.26 -17.72
C ASP A 73 -10.81 -9.34 -18.38
N GLY A 74 -9.55 -9.53 -17.98
CA GLY A 74 -8.42 -8.81 -18.58
C GLY A 74 -8.10 -9.26 -20.00
N VAL A 75 -8.50 -10.46 -20.42
CA VAL A 75 -8.31 -10.95 -21.80
C VAL A 75 -9.26 -10.21 -22.73
N GLY A 76 -10.54 -10.15 -22.39
CA GLY A 76 -11.56 -9.40 -23.13
C GLY A 76 -11.27 -7.89 -23.18
N ALA A 77 -10.62 -7.35 -22.15
CA ALA A 77 -10.15 -5.96 -22.12
C ALA A 77 -8.83 -5.72 -22.89
N GLY A 78 -8.17 -6.76 -23.40
CA GLY A 78 -6.90 -6.64 -24.14
C GLY A 78 -5.73 -6.15 -23.28
N LEU A 79 -5.75 -6.40 -21.97
CA LEU A 79 -4.75 -5.90 -21.04
C LEU A 79 -3.59 -6.88 -20.88
N PRO A 80 -2.36 -6.40 -20.68
CA PRO A 80 -1.24 -7.26 -20.32
C PRO A 80 -1.38 -7.73 -18.85
N ARG A 81 -0.81 -8.91 -18.57
CA ARG A 81 -0.72 -9.47 -17.22
C ARG A 81 0.42 -8.82 -16.43
N GLY A 82 0.33 -8.84 -15.10
CA GLY A 82 1.42 -8.42 -14.21
C GLY A 82 1.77 -6.94 -14.28
N LEU A 83 0.79 -6.07 -14.57
CA LEU A 83 1.00 -4.62 -14.60
C LEU A 83 1.40 -4.09 -13.22
N ARG A 84 2.46 -3.27 -13.19
CA ARG A 84 2.98 -2.61 -11.99
C ARG A 84 3.25 -1.14 -12.28
N VAL A 85 3.00 -0.28 -11.29
CA VAL A 85 3.42 1.13 -11.35
C VAL A 85 4.93 1.24 -11.23
N ARG A 86 5.48 2.40 -11.62
CA ARG A 86 6.89 2.71 -11.42
C ARG A 86 7.28 2.58 -9.96
N GLN A 87 8.52 2.12 -9.72
CA GLN A 87 9.04 1.90 -8.37
C GLN A 87 8.95 3.16 -7.49
N GLU A 88 9.25 4.33 -8.06
CA GLU A 88 9.14 5.61 -7.35
C GLU A 88 7.71 5.90 -6.88
N SER A 89 6.72 5.62 -7.73
CA SER A 89 5.30 5.80 -7.42
C SER A 89 4.84 4.79 -6.36
N ALA A 90 5.27 3.54 -6.45
CA ALA A 90 5.01 2.53 -5.42
C ALA A 90 5.61 2.93 -4.06
N MET A 91 6.85 3.43 -4.04
CA MET A 91 7.50 3.93 -2.83
C MET A 91 6.79 5.16 -2.26
N ALA A 92 6.37 6.10 -3.09
CA ALA A 92 5.62 7.28 -2.67
C ALA A 92 4.28 6.87 -2.04
N ALA A 93 3.54 5.95 -2.67
CA ALA A 93 2.30 5.40 -2.14
C ALA A 93 2.50 4.67 -0.80
N ALA A 94 3.55 3.85 -0.69
CA ALA A 94 3.91 3.15 0.54
C ALA A 94 4.21 4.15 1.68
N ARG A 95 5.00 5.19 1.42
CA ARG A 95 5.30 6.25 2.39
C ARG A 95 4.04 6.99 2.83
N ALA A 96 3.18 7.37 1.90
CA ALA A 96 1.91 8.04 2.21
C ALA A 96 0.99 7.15 3.06
N SER A 97 0.90 5.85 2.75
CA SER A 97 0.15 4.88 3.54
C SER A 97 0.71 4.73 4.96
N ALA A 98 2.04 4.56 5.07
CA ALA A 98 2.72 4.51 6.35
C ALA A 98 2.48 5.77 7.19
N GLN A 99 2.46 6.95 6.57
CA GLN A 99 2.17 8.21 7.24
C GLN A 99 0.74 8.27 7.80
N ARG A 100 -0.26 7.75 7.08
CA ARG A 100 -1.66 7.69 7.57
C ARG A 100 -1.82 6.76 8.77
N VAL A 101 -1.05 5.67 8.81
CA VAL A 101 -1.09 4.69 9.91
C VAL A 101 -0.19 5.12 11.08
N SER A 102 0.89 5.86 10.79
CA SER A 102 1.79 6.45 11.78
C SER A 102 1.13 7.67 12.43
N GLY A 103 1.31 7.83 13.74
CA GLY A 103 0.60 8.87 14.50
C GLY A 103 -0.39 8.29 15.52
N ARG A 104 -0.41 6.96 15.69
CA ARG A 104 -0.99 6.37 16.90
C ARG A 104 -0.31 6.99 18.12
N ARG A 105 -1.12 7.43 19.10
CA ARG A 105 -0.68 8.12 20.34
C ARG A 105 0.47 7.40 21.07
N CYS A 106 0.60 6.08 20.89
CA CYS A 106 1.70 5.28 21.44
C CYS A 106 3.04 5.53 20.73
N GLU A 107 3.05 5.65 19.40
CA GLU A 107 4.26 5.89 18.60
C GLU A 107 4.79 7.31 18.82
N GLN A 108 3.88 8.29 18.88
CA GLN A 108 4.20 9.68 19.26
C GLN A 108 4.88 9.76 20.63
N ARG A 109 4.27 9.17 21.67
CA ARG A 109 4.87 9.09 23.02
C ARG A 109 6.21 8.35 23.06
N ARG A 110 6.46 7.44 22.12
CA ARG A 110 7.75 6.72 22.04
C ARG A 110 8.81 7.58 21.38
N GLN A 111 8.45 8.36 20.36
CA GLN A 111 9.33 9.34 19.73
C GLN A 111 9.68 10.48 20.69
N GLU A 112 8.70 11.06 21.39
CA GLU A 112 8.92 12.10 22.42
C GLU A 112 9.87 11.61 23.50
N ARG A 113 9.65 10.40 24.06
CA ARG A 113 10.56 9.82 25.06
C ARG A 113 11.96 9.58 24.51
N ARG A 114 12.09 9.15 23.26
CA ARG A 114 13.41 8.99 22.62
C ARG A 114 14.11 10.33 22.42
N GLN A 115 13.37 11.38 22.04
CA GLN A 115 13.89 12.74 21.89
C GLN A 115 14.29 13.34 23.23
N GLN A 116 13.45 13.22 24.26
CA GLN A 116 13.76 13.64 25.64
C GLN A 116 15.01 12.94 26.15
N MET A 117 15.12 11.62 25.99
CA MET A 117 16.31 10.86 26.40
C MET A 117 17.57 11.25 25.60
N ARG A 118 17.44 11.54 24.30
CA ARG A 118 18.55 12.04 23.48
C ARG A 118 18.99 13.43 23.93
N ALA A 119 18.04 14.34 24.18
CA ALA A 119 18.31 15.68 24.68
C ALA A 119 18.97 15.64 26.07
N MET A 120 18.45 14.83 27.00
CA MET A 120 19.06 14.61 28.32
C MET A 120 20.49 14.06 28.21
N ARG A 121 20.73 13.08 27.32
CA ARG A 121 22.08 12.55 27.09
C ARG A 121 23.01 13.60 26.48
N ALA A 122 22.54 14.41 25.54
CA ALA A 122 23.31 15.48 24.94
C ALA A 122 23.66 16.57 25.96
N MET A 123 22.72 16.96 26.83
CA MET A 123 22.95 17.91 27.91
C MET A 123 23.93 17.36 28.96
N ALA A 124 23.80 16.08 29.34
CA ALA A 124 24.73 15.44 30.27
C ALA A 124 26.16 15.33 29.68
N ALA A 125 26.28 15.12 28.37
CA ALA A 125 27.57 15.10 27.68
C ALA A 125 28.17 16.51 27.47
N ALA A 126 27.35 17.57 27.47
CA ALA A 126 27.77 18.95 27.22
C ALA A 126 28.12 19.74 28.49
N GLY A 127 27.86 19.22 29.70
CA GLY A 127 28.20 19.94 30.93
C GLY A 127 27.57 19.37 32.20
N GLY A 128 27.92 18.14 32.57
CA GLY A 128 27.65 17.67 33.93
C GLY A 128 28.27 18.60 34.98
N PRO A 129 27.58 18.92 36.09
CA PRO A 129 28.14 19.80 37.10
C PRO A 129 29.37 19.15 37.72
N LEU A 130 30.46 19.92 37.79
CA LEU A 130 31.50 19.76 38.80
C LEU A 130 30.81 19.78 40.17
N LEU A 131 30.64 18.60 40.79
CA LEU A 131 30.46 18.52 42.24
C LEU A 131 31.86 18.63 42.85
N ALA A 132 32.21 19.86 43.23
CA ALA A 132 33.30 20.19 44.14
C ALA A 132 32.68 20.64 45.47
#